data_AF-A0A974APP9-F1
#
_entry.id   AF-A0A974APP9-F1
#
_cell.length_a   1.000
_cell.length_b   1.000
_cell.length_c   1.000
_cell.angle_alpha   90.00
_cell.angle_beta   90.00
_cell.angle_gamma   90.00
#
_symmetry.space_group_name_H-M   'P 1'
#
loop_
_entity.id
_entity.type
_entity.pdbx_description
1 polymer ?
#
loop_
_entity_poly.entity_id
_entity_poly.type
_entity_poly.pdbx_seq_one_letter_code
_entity_poly.pdbx_strand_id
1 'polypeptide(L)'
;MATIGSNVTGVIQNSTTSALTLNGQLNVNSTGTTLTNSAGGQLLTLTGNVLGTGNLTLNNNSSTAAGITLNGSPSVFVNNNGTLTNAGSGSGSVVISTTIGPNGTSNVTEVVENSATSQLTLSGANTYTGATSVSAGTLAVNGTSITDTSAVTVASGATLALSGSETMGSLAGAGIVTLGATTLTAGGNNTSTTFNGTASGSGGLTKVG
;
A
#
# COMPACT_ATOMS: atom_id res chain seq x y z
N MET A 1 11.53 9.03 21.26
CA MET A 1 10.31 9.78 20.87
C MET A 1 9.10 9.04 21.40
N ALA A 2 8.02 9.72 21.78
CA ALA A 2 6.87 9.07 22.41
C ALA A 2 6.10 8.19 21.42
N THR A 3 5.79 6.97 21.83
CA THR A 3 5.00 5.99 21.06
C THR A 3 3.51 6.36 21.09
N ILE A 4 2.82 6.22 19.96
CA ILE A 4 1.36 6.23 19.93
C ILE A 4 0.89 4.84 20.38
N GLY A 5 0.24 4.78 21.54
CA GLY A 5 -0.12 3.53 22.21
C GLY A 5 -1.22 2.74 21.51
N SER A 6 -1.28 1.44 21.81
CA SER A 6 -2.23 0.49 21.20
C SER A 6 -3.71 0.74 21.53
N ASN A 7 -4.03 1.69 22.42
CA ASN A 7 -5.41 2.11 22.68
C ASN A 7 -5.91 3.17 21.68
N VAL A 8 -5.03 3.70 20.83
CA VAL A 8 -5.40 4.71 19.83
C VAL A 8 -5.98 4.03 18.59
N THR A 9 -7.26 4.25 18.35
CA THR A 9 -8.00 3.73 17.18
C THR A 9 -8.00 4.70 16.01
N GLY A 10 -7.62 5.96 16.22
CA GLY A 10 -7.66 6.97 15.18
C GLY A 10 -6.67 8.11 15.39
N VAL A 11 -6.06 8.58 14.30
CA VAL A 11 -5.32 9.85 14.23
C VAL A 11 -5.88 10.65 13.07
N ILE A 12 -6.18 11.92 13.30
CA ILE A 12 -6.81 12.79 12.29
C ILE A 12 -5.95 14.03 12.08
N GLN A 13 -5.51 14.24 10.84
CA GLN A 13 -5.01 15.51 10.35
C GLN A 13 -6.18 16.28 9.72
N ASN A 14 -6.53 17.44 10.28
CA ASN A 14 -7.62 18.30 9.79
C ASN A 14 -7.22 19.79 9.74
N SER A 15 -5.93 20.09 9.88
CA SER A 15 -5.45 21.48 9.79
C SER A 15 -5.32 21.90 8.33
N THR A 16 -5.70 23.16 8.06
CA THR A 16 -5.53 23.82 6.76
C THR A 16 -4.21 24.57 6.66
N THR A 17 -3.47 24.72 7.78
CA THR A 17 -2.28 25.58 7.85
C THR A 17 -1.00 24.82 8.23
N SER A 18 -1.11 23.72 8.99
CA SER A 18 0.05 22.97 9.48
C SER A 18 -0.09 21.47 9.24
N ALA A 19 1.00 20.83 8.82
CA ALA A 19 1.10 19.38 8.73
C ALA A 19 1.20 18.73 10.12
N LEU A 20 0.82 17.46 10.21
CA LEU A 20 1.02 16.62 11.39
C LEU A 20 2.08 15.56 11.09
N THR A 21 3.15 15.55 11.88
CA THR A 21 4.20 14.54 11.78
C THR A 21 4.23 13.67 13.04
N LEU A 22 4.03 12.37 12.86
CA LEU A 22 4.13 11.35 13.90
C LEU A 22 5.50 10.67 13.82
N ASN A 23 6.41 11.11 14.68
CA ASN A 23 7.81 10.66 14.66
C ASN A 23 8.11 9.48 15.59
N GLY A 24 7.20 9.15 16.50
CA GLY A 24 7.30 7.94 17.33
C GLY A 24 6.69 6.73 16.65
N GLN A 25 6.98 5.54 17.18
CA GLN A 25 6.32 4.32 16.75
C GLN A 25 4.80 4.43 16.92
N LEU A 26 4.05 3.92 15.94
CA LEU A 26 2.62 3.68 16.03
C LEU A 26 2.39 2.21 16.40
N ASN A 27 1.76 1.96 17.56
CA ASN A 27 1.22 0.64 17.90
C ASN A 27 -0.23 0.57 17.44
N VAL A 28 -0.48 -0.14 16.34
CA VAL A 28 -1.82 -0.39 15.80
C VAL A 28 -2.64 -1.17 16.82
N ASN A 29 -3.83 -0.65 17.12
CA ASN A 29 -4.81 -1.24 18.02
C ASN A 29 -5.26 -2.62 17.50
N SER A 30 -5.57 -3.56 18.38
CA SER A 30 -6.03 -4.91 18.01
C SER A 30 -7.35 -4.94 17.24
N THR A 31 -8.21 -3.94 17.40
CA THR A 31 -9.44 -3.74 16.61
C THR A 31 -9.20 -2.87 15.37
N GLY A 32 -7.99 -2.33 15.22
CA GLY A 32 -7.56 -1.51 14.10
C GLY A 32 -7.31 -0.03 14.46
N THR A 33 -6.41 0.60 13.72
CA THR A 33 -6.13 2.03 13.81
C THR A 33 -6.32 2.67 12.45
N THR A 34 -7.02 3.80 12.40
CA THR A 34 -7.22 4.59 11.18
C THR A 34 -6.43 5.89 11.22
N LEU A 35 -5.64 6.15 10.18
CA LEU A 35 -5.00 7.45 9.95
C LEU A 35 -5.80 8.19 8.90
N THR A 36 -6.37 9.33 9.26
CA THR A 36 -7.21 10.13 8.36
C THR A 36 -6.54 11.45 8.07
N ASN A 37 -6.27 11.73 6.80
CA ASN A 37 -6.11 13.11 6.35
C ASN A 37 -7.47 13.60 5.86
N SER A 38 -8.12 14.43 6.68
CA SER A 38 -9.41 15.04 6.39
C SER A 38 -9.27 16.09 5.28
N ALA A 39 -10.34 16.74 4.84
CA ALA A 39 -10.33 17.70 3.72
C ALA A 39 -9.41 18.94 3.86
N GLY A 40 -8.56 19.02 4.89
CA GLY A 40 -7.50 20.01 5.03
C GLY A 40 -6.36 19.80 4.02
N GLY A 41 -5.74 20.88 3.55
CA GLY A 41 -4.73 20.85 2.49
C GLY A 41 -3.32 20.39 2.91
N GLN A 42 -3.14 19.90 4.14
CA GLN A 42 -1.82 19.63 4.73
C GLN A 42 -1.58 18.14 4.97
N LEU A 43 -0.31 17.73 5.01
CA LEU A 43 0.09 16.32 5.10
C LEU A 43 -0.07 15.72 6.51
N LEU A 44 -0.35 14.42 6.55
CA LEU A 44 -0.14 13.53 7.69
C LEU A 44 1.07 12.63 7.39
N THR A 45 2.15 12.82 8.12
CA THR A 45 3.42 12.11 7.88
C THR A 45 3.75 11.22 9.07
N LEU A 46 4.00 9.94 8.82
CA LEU A 46 4.56 8.99 9.79
C LEU A 46 6.03 8.73 9.45
N THR A 47 6.90 9.00 10.43
CA THR A 47 8.33 8.71 10.34
C THR A 47 8.82 7.73 11.39
N GLY A 48 7.92 7.20 12.23
CA GLY A 48 8.20 6.10 13.15
C GLY A 48 7.69 4.75 12.64
N ASN A 49 8.17 3.66 13.24
CA ASN A 49 7.73 2.30 12.91
C ASN A 49 6.22 2.13 13.09
N VAL A 50 5.61 1.26 12.30
CA VAL A 50 4.24 0.80 12.51
C VAL A 50 4.29 -0.66 12.95
N LEU A 51 3.83 -0.94 14.17
CA LEU A 51 3.72 -2.27 14.77
C LEU A 51 2.30 -2.47 15.30
N GLY A 52 2.02 -3.55 16.03
CA GLY A 52 0.72 -3.81 16.65
C GLY A 52 -0.03 -4.98 16.04
N THR A 53 -1.24 -5.27 16.51
CA THR A 53 -1.94 -6.54 16.24
C THR A 53 -3.24 -6.45 15.46
N GLY A 54 -3.58 -5.27 14.95
CA GLY A 54 -4.75 -5.10 14.10
C GLY A 54 -4.44 -4.47 12.75
N ASN A 55 -5.52 -4.09 12.07
CA ASN A 55 -5.47 -3.51 10.74
C ASN A 55 -5.08 -2.03 10.80
N LEU A 56 -4.22 -1.60 9.89
CA LEU A 56 -3.92 -0.19 9.67
C LEU A 56 -4.72 0.28 8.45
N THR A 57 -5.58 1.26 8.66
CA THR A 57 -6.33 1.92 7.58
C THR A 57 -5.80 3.33 7.35
N LEU A 58 -5.55 3.68 6.09
CA LEU A 58 -5.08 4.99 5.63
C LEU A 58 -6.20 5.64 4.81
N ASN A 59 -6.73 6.76 5.29
CA ASN A 59 -7.83 7.49 4.69
C ASN A 59 -7.37 8.88 4.27
N ASN A 60 -6.80 9.01 3.07
CA ASN A 60 -6.65 10.33 2.49
C ASN A 60 -8.00 10.78 1.90
N ASN A 61 -8.76 11.51 2.71
CA ASN A 61 -10.05 12.10 2.34
C ASN A 61 -9.89 13.53 1.79
N SER A 62 -8.66 13.99 1.60
CA SER A 62 -8.30 15.30 1.06
C SER A 62 -7.97 15.23 -0.43
N SER A 63 -7.80 16.39 -1.08
CA SER A 63 -7.22 16.51 -2.42
C SER A 63 -5.69 16.60 -2.40
N THR A 64 -5.06 16.50 -1.23
CA THR A 64 -3.61 16.68 -1.04
C THR A 64 -2.87 15.47 -1.62
N ALA A 65 -2.04 15.72 -2.62
CA ALA A 65 -1.11 14.72 -3.14
C ALA A 65 -0.16 14.26 -2.03
N ALA A 66 0.03 12.95 -1.92
CA ALA A 66 0.76 12.35 -0.80
C ALA A 66 0.23 12.84 0.57
N GLY A 67 -1.09 13.05 0.68
CA GLY A 67 -1.72 13.57 1.89
C GLY A 67 -1.49 12.69 3.11
N ILE A 68 -1.25 11.39 2.91
CA ILE A 68 -0.69 10.52 3.95
C ILE A 68 0.63 9.95 3.43
N THR A 69 1.70 10.10 4.21
CA THR A 69 3.01 9.50 3.90
C THR A 69 3.50 8.63 5.05
N LEU A 70 3.90 7.40 4.75
CA LEU A 70 4.70 6.57 5.64
C LEU A 70 6.11 6.54 5.06
N ASN A 71 6.98 7.38 5.60
CA ASN A 71 8.29 7.65 5.05
C ASN A 71 9.36 7.58 6.14
N GLY A 72 10.42 6.85 5.84
CA GLY A 72 11.54 6.69 6.76
C GLY A 72 12.38 5.52 6.28
N SER A 73 13.63 5.80 5.99
CA SER A 73 14.61 4.82 5.56
C SER A 73 15.96 5.25 6.15
N PRO A 74 16.79 4.34 6.67
CA PRO A 74 16.70 2.88 6.51
C PRO A 74 16.02 2.10 7.65
N SER A 75 15.72 2.72 8.80
CA SER A 75 15.31 1.99 10.02
C SER A 75 13.81 2.01 10.32
N VAL A 76 13.01 2.65 9.48
CA VAL A 76 11.56 2.72 9.66
C VAL A 76 10.92 1.64 8.80
N PHE A 77 9.84 1.05 9.30
CA PHE A 77 9.11 -0.01 8.61
C PHE A 77 7.65 -0.10 9.05
N VAL A 78 6.85 -0.81 8.25
CA VAL A 78 5.48 -1.23 8.59
C VAL A 78 5.44 -2.74 8.81
N ASN A 79 4.97 -3.17 9.98
CA ASN A 79 4.84 -4.58 10.33
C ASN A 79 3.70 -4.85 11.33
N ASN A 80 2.55 -4.18 11.18
CA ASN A 80 1.37 -4.53 11.94
C ASN A 80 0.88 -5.94 11.57
N ASN A 81 0.38 -6.69 12.55
CA ASN A 81 -0.23 -7.99 12.33
C ASN A 81 -1.69 -7.81 11.89
N GLY A 82 -1.92 -7.90 10.57
CA GLY A 82 -3.21 -7.65 9.94
C GLY A 82 -3.06 -7.00 8.57
N THR A 83 -4.12 -6.36 8.11
CA THR A 83 -4.11 -5.67 6.81
C THR A 83 -3.49 -4.28 6.89
N LEU A 84 -2.94 -3.83 5.77
CA LEU A 84 -2.59 -2.45 5.50
C LEU A 84 -3.47 -1.97 4.34
N THR A 85 -4.43 -1.10 4.65
CA THR A 85 -5.49 -0.74 3.71
C THR A 85 -5.47 0.75 3.43
N ASN A 86 -5.43 1.15 2.16
CA ASN A 86 -5.83 2.49 1.75
C ASN A 86 -7.33 2.49 1.42
N ALA A 87 -8.10 3.36 2.07
CA ALA A 87 -9.56 3.46 1.91
C ALA A 87 -10.03 4.93 1.88
N GLY A 88 -9.14 5.86 1.53
CA GLY A 88 -9.48 7.27 1.42
C GLY A 88 -10.61 7.55 0.42
N SER A 89 -11.38 8.60 0.64
CA SER A 89 -12.42 9.06 -0.29
C SER A 89 -12.04 10.32 -1.05
N GLY A 90 -10.81 10.82 -0.86
CA GLY A 90 -10.30 12.03 -1.49
C GLY A 90 -9.72 11.76 -2.86
N SER A 91 -9.33 12.83 -3.56
CA SER A 91 -8.60 12.77 -4.84
C SER A 91 -7.07 12.86 -4.67
N GLY A 92 -6.60 13.04 -3.43
CA GLY A 92 -5.18 12.98 -3.09
C GLY A 92 -4.64 11.55 -3.16
N SER A 93 -3.42 11.32 -2.71
CA SER A 93 -2.81 9.98 -2.70
C SER A 93 -2.22 9.61 -1.35
N VAL A 94 -1.99 8.33 -1.14
CA VAL A 94 -1.23 7.76 -0.03
C VAL A 94 0.10 7.25 -0.57
N VAL A 95 1.21 7.57 0.11
CA VAL A 95 2.55 7.12 -0.30
C VAL A 95 3.21 6.34 0.82
N ILE A 96 3.66 5.13 0.53
CA ILE A 96 4.43 4.29 1.45
C ILE A 96 5.80 4.03 0.82
N SER A 97 6.82 4.73 1.31
CA SER A 97 8.20 4.62 0.82
C SER A 97 9.13 3.84 1.75
N THR A 98 8.65 3.54 2.95
CA THR A 98 9.30 2.64 3.91
C THR A 98 9.03 1.16 3.56
N THR A 99 9.86 0.25 4.06
CA THR A 99 9.66 -1.20 3.88
C THR A 99 8.44 -1.72 4.65
N ILE A 100 7.61 -2.51 3.98
CA ILE A 100 6.53 -3.29 4.59
C ILE A 100 7.02 -4.73 4.82
N GLY A 101 6.90 -5.23 6.05
CA GLY A 101 7.25 -6.59 6.45
C GLY A 101 8.74 -6.88 6.68
N PRO A 102 9.52 -6.03 7.37
CA PRO A 102 10.97 -6.18 7.53
C PRO A 102 11.38 -7.44 8.33
N ASN A 103 12.69 -7.70 8.37
CA ASN A 103 13.34 -8.66 9.29
C ASN A 103 12.95 -10.14 9.12
N GLY A 104 12.62 -10.56 7.90
CA GLY A 104 12.36 -11.98 7.58
C GLY A 104 11.12 -12.58 8.24
N THR A 105 10.34 -11.78 8.99
CA THR A 105 9.06 -12.17 9.58
C THR A 105 8.07 -11.03 9.39
N SER A 106 7.39 -11.06 8.24
CA SER A 106 6.28 -10.13 8.00
C SER A 106 5.03 -10.61 8.73
N ASN A 107 4.38 -9.70 9.43
CA ASN A 107 3.06 -9.91 10.02
C ASN A 107 1.94 -9.30 9.17
N VAL A 108 2.28 -8.53 8.13
CA VAL A 108 1.28 -7.92 7.24
C VAL A 108 0.68 -9.03 6.39
N THR A 109 -0.60 -9.32 6.63
CA THR A 109 -1.32 -10.42 5.99
C THR A 109 -1.84 -10.05 4.61
N GLU A 110 -2.05 -8.75 4.37
CA GLU A 110 -2.55 -8.24 3.10
C GLU A 110 -2.26 -6.74 2.96
N VAL A 111 -1.85 -6.33 1.76
CA VAL A 111 -1.83 -4.92 1.36
C VAL A 111 -3.01 -4.68 0.43
N VAL A 112 -3.87 -3.72 0.77
CA VAL A 112 -5.15 -3.49 0.09
C VAL A 112 -5.24 -2.06 -0.41
N GLU A 113 -5.39 -1.91 -1.72
CA GLU A 113 -5.92 -0.68 -2.32
C GLU A 113 -7.45 -0.81 -2.43
N ASN A 114 -8.19 -0.05 -1.62
CA ASN A 114 -9.66 -0.08 -1.56
C ASN A 114 -10.28 1.30 -1.78
N SER A 115 -9.49 2.32 -2.12
CA SER A 115 -10.01 3.61 -2.51
C SER A 115 -10.36 3.60 -4.00
N ALA A 116 -11.48 4.20 -4.38
CA ALA A 116 -11.81 4.41 -5.79
C ALA A 116 -11.10 5.64 -6.39
N THR A 117 -10.63 6.57 -5.56
CA THR A 117 -10.24 7.93 -5.98
C THR A 117 -8.90 8.39 -5.43
N SER A 118 -8.42 7.79 -4.33
CA SER A 118 -7.15 8.12 -3.69
C SER A 118 -6.15 7.01 -3.97
N GLN A 119 -5.25 7.20 -4.93
CA GLN A 119 -4.22 6.22 -5.27
C GLN A 119 -3.33 5.85 -4.07
N LEU A 120 -3.01 4.56 -3.93
CA LEU A 120 -1.89 4.09 -3.11
C LEU A 120 -0.65 3.94 -3.98
N THR A 121 0.44 4.61 -3.59
CA THR A 121 1.77 4.44 -4.17
C THR A 121 2.65 3.68 -3.19
N LEU A 122 3.13 2.52 -3.61
CA LEU A 122 4.20 1.80 -2.93
C LEU A 122 5.51 2.07 -3.65
N SER A 123 6.55 2.39 -2.89
CA SER A 123 7.89 2.60 -3.45
C SER A 123 9.03 2.03 -2.61
N GLY A 124 8.73 1.50 -1.42
CA GLY A 124 9.69 0.80 -0.58
C GLY A 124 10.02 -0.59 -1.13
N ALA A 125 11.24 -1.05 -0.85
CA ALA A 125 11.61 -2.45 -1.09
C ALA A 125 10.93 -3.32 -0.03
N ASN A 126 9.85 -3.97 -0.43
CA ASN A 126 8.94 -4.66 0.48
C ASN A 126 9.32 -6.13 0.64
N THR A 127 9.01 -6.69 1.81
CA THR A 127 9.27 -8.09 2.16
C THR A 127 8.07 -8.75 2.85
N TYR A 128 6.86 -8.20 2.67
CA TYR A 128 5.64 -8.83 3.16
C TYR A 128 5.30 -10.11 2.41
N THR A 129 4.73 -11.07 3.11
CA THR A 129 4.36 -12.38 2.55
C THR A 129 2.86 -12.49 2.26
N GLY A 130 2.08 -11.52 2.73
CA GLY A 130 0.65 -11.41 2.46
C GLY A 130 0.30 -11.16 1.00
N ALA A 131 -1.00 -11.28 0.70
CA ALA A 131 -1.53 -10.98 -0.62
C ALA A 131 -1.54 -9.46 -0.92
N THR A 132 -1.63 -9.11 -2.20
CA THR A 132 -1.90 -7.75 -2.64
C THR A 132 -3.24 -7.71 -3.36
N SER A 133 -4.17 -6.92 -2.84
CA SER A 133 -5.50 -6.76 -3.42
C SER A 133 -5.70 -5.33 -3.91
N VAL A 134 -6.01 -5.19 -5.19
CA VAL A 134 -6.45 -3.91 -5.77
C VAL A 134 -7.96 -4.03 -6.00
N SER A 135 -8.72 -3.66 -4.97
CA SER A 135 -10.18 -3.80 -4.92
C SER A 135 -10.90 -2.65 -5.62
N ALA A 136 -10.30 -1.46 -5.64
CA ALA A 136 -10.80 -0.27 -6.33
C ALA A 136 -9.63 0.64 -6.76
N GLY A 137 -9.89 1.67 -7.55
CA GLY A 137 -8.94 2.74 -7.84
C GLY A 137 -7.62 2.28 -8.43
N THR A 138 -6.50 2.75 -7.87
CA THR A 138 -5.17 2.51 -8.46
C THR A 138 -4.12 2.22 -7.39
N LEU A 139 -3.44 1.08 -7.55
CA LEU A 139 -2.19 0.78 -6.86
C LEU A 139 -1.02 1.05 -7.81
N ALA A 140 -0.14 2.00 -7.45
CA ALA A 140 1.08 2.30 -8.20
C ALA A 140 2.30 1.63 -7.54
N VAL A 141 3.13 0.97 -8.36
CA VAL A 141 4.29 0.18 -7.94
C VAL A 141 5.53 0.47 -8.79
N ASN A 142 6.72 0.22 -8.24
CA ASN A 142 8.00 0.60 -8.86
C ASN A 142 9.00 -0.56 -9.09
N GLY A 143 8.58 -1.81 -8.94
CA GLY A 143 9.41 -2.98 -9.23
C GLY A 143 10.09 -3.65 -8.04
N THR A 144 10.01 -3.04 -6.86
CA THR A 144 10.35 -3.69 -5.57
C THR A 144 9.20 -3.60 -4.57
N SER A 145 8.03 -3.17 -5.06
CA SER A 145 6.89 -2.79 -4.25
C SER A 145 6.03 -4.00 -3.88
N ILE A 146 5.97 -5.00 -4.75
CA ILE A 146 5.28 -6.26 -4.50
C ILE A 146 6.34 -7.33 -4.32
N THR A 147 6.11 -8.26 -3.40
CA THR A 147 7.04 -9.37 -3.20
C THR A 147 6.82 -10.46 -4.24
N ASP A 148 7.91 -11.12 -4.65
CA ASP A 148 7.91 -12.15 -5.67
C ASP A 148 7.02 -13.37 -5.35
N THR A 149 6.59 -13.51 -4.10
CA THR A 149 5.69 -14.58 -3.63
C THR A 149 4.23 -14.13 -3.50
N SER A 150 3.95 -12.82 -3.53
CA SER A 150 2.61 -12.31 -3.27
C SER A 150 1.61 -12.70 -4.35
N ALA A 151 0.45 -13.19 -3.94
CA ALA A 151 -0.68 -13.37 -4.83
C ALA A 151 -1.38 -12.03 -5.04
N VAL A 152 -1.45 -11.57 -6.30
CA VAL A 152 -2.02 -10.28 -6.66
C VAL A 152 -3.38 -10.47 -7.33
N THR A 153 -4.41 -9.80 -6.80
CA THR A 153 -5.74 -9.75 -7.41
C THR A 153 -6.08 -8.32 -7.79
N VAL A 154 -6.44 -8.10 -9.06
CA VAL A 154 -6.91 -6.80 -9.55
C VAL A 154 -8.39 -6.92 -9.93
N ALA A 155 -9.26 -6.33 -9.11
CA ALA A 155 -10.70 -6.37 -9.30
C ALA A 155 -11.13 -5.62 -10.57
N SER A 156 -12.32 -5.94 -11.09
CA SER A 156 -12.89 -5.19 -12.22
C SER A 156 -13.05 -3.71 -11.85
N GLY A 157 -12.65 -2.81 -12.75
CA GLY A 157 -12.63 -1.37 -12.51
C GLY A 157 -11.44 -0.85 -11.69
N ALA A 158 -10.58 -1.73 -11.17
CA ALA A 158 -9.36 -1.36 -10.48
C ALA A 158 -8.13 -1.44 -11.40
N THR A 159 -7.06 -0.73 -11.04
CA THR A 159 -5.82 -0.63 -11.83
C THR A 159 -4.59 -0.92 -11.00
N LEU A 160 -3.74 -1.83 -11.49
CA LEU A 160 -2.36 -1.96 -11.06
C LEU A 160 -1.45 -1.21 -12.05
N ALA A 161 -0.74 -0.20 -11.58
CA ALA A 161 0.08 0.67 -12.41
C ALA A 161 1.59 0.48 -12.13
N LEU A 162 2.33 0.04 -13.15
CA LEU A 162 3.77 -0.17 -13.05
C LEU A 162 4.53 1.06 -13.53
N SER A 163 5.49 1.47 -12.71
CA SER A 163 6.52 2.48 -13.03
C SER A 163 7.93 1.88 -13.11
N GLY A 164 8.08 0.61 -12.72
CA GLY A 164 9.27 -0.22 -12.88
C GLY A 164 8.86 -1.66 -13.25
N SER A 165 9.82 -2.47 -13.69
CA SER A 165 9.57 -3.90 -13.94
C SER A 165 9.35 -4.60 -12.61
N GLU A 166 8.28 -5.37 -12.47
CA GLU A 166 7.82 -5.95 -11.21
C GLU A 166 7.70 -7.47 -11.31
N THR A 167 7.95 -8.17 -10.22
CA THR A 167 7.76 -9.62 -10.10
C THR A 167 6.76 -9.93 -9.00
N MET A 168 5.89 -10.91 -9.24
CA MET A 168 4.89 -11.32 -8.25
C MET A 168 4.61 -12.82 -8.31
N GLY A 169 4.04 -13.34 -7.23
CA GLY A 169 3.71 -14.74 -7.08
C GLY A 169 2.70 -15.19 -8.13
N SER A 170 1.57 -14.50 -8.24
CA SER A 170 0.54 -14.78 -9.22
C SER A 170 -0.30 -13.54 -9.53
N LEU A 171 -0.98 -13.54 -10.67
CA LEU A 171 -1.91 -12.49 -11.07
C LEU A 171 -3.30 -13.08 -11.34
N ALA A 172 -4.34 -12.49 -10.74
CA ALA A 172 -5.73 -12.87 -10.93
C ALA A 172 -6.65 -11.65 -11.07
N GLY A 173 -7.88 -11.89 -11.53
CA GLY A 173 -8.94 -10.89 -11.56
C GLY A 173 -9.30 -10.39 -12.96
N ALA A 174 -9.98 -9.25 -13.03
CA ALA A 174 -10.57 -8.70 -14.26
C ALA A 174 -10.34 -7.19 -14.43
N GLY A 175 -9.38 -6.62 -13.68
CA GLY A 175 -9.02 -5.21 -13.75
C GLY A 175 -8.02 -4.88 -14.86
N ILE A 176 -7.35 -3.74 -14.69
CA ILE A 176 -6.36 -3.22 -15.64
C ILE A 176 -4.96 -3.35 -15.04
N VAL A 177 -4.00 -3.79 -15.84
CA VAL A 177 -2.57 -3.65 -15.56
C VAL A 177 -1.99 -2.65 -16.57
N THR A 178 -1.51 -1.50 -16.12
CA THR A 178 -0.80 -0.55 -16.98
C THR A 178 0.70 -0.80 -16.85
N LEU A 179 1.30 -1.37 -17.88
CA LEU A 179 2.71 -1.77 -17.94
C LEU A 179 3.66 -0.59 -18.25
N GLY A 180 3.15 0.51 -18.83
CA GLY A 180 4.02 1.54 -19.38
C GLY A 180 5.00 0.95 -20.39
N ALA A 181 6.30 1.10 -20.16
CA ALA A 181 7.38 0.47 -20.93
C ALA A 181 8.14 -0.59 -20.11
N THR A 182 7.52 -1.18 -19.09
CA THR A 182 8.14 -2.13 -18.16
C THR A 182 7.64 -3.56 -18.37
N THR A 183 8.29 -4.52 -17.72
CA THR A 183 7.88 -5.94 -17.76
C THR A 183 7.25 -6.33 -16.43
N LEU A 184 6.06 -6.93 -16.47
CA LEU A 184 5.49 -7.64 -15.34
C LEU A 184 5.76 -9.13 -15.47
N THR A 185 6.42 -9.71 -14.46
CA THR A 185 6.63 -11.17 -14.36
C THR A 185 5.69 -11.75 -13.30
N ALA A 186 4.86 -12.72 -13.68
CA ALA A 186 3.94 -13.39 -12.76
C ALA A 186 4.14 -14.91 -12.79
N GLY A 187 3.85 -15.58 -11.67
CA GLY A 187 3.94 -17.03 -11.53
C GLY A 187 5.07 -17.51 -10.61
N GLY A 188 5.70 -16.60 -9.86
CA GLY A 188 6.75 -16.94 -8.88
C GLY A 188 6.29 -17.88 -7.75
N ASN A 189 4.98 -18.07 -7.55
CA ASN A 189 4.43 -18.99 -6.55
C ASN A 189 3.85 -20.30 -7.13
N ASN A 190 3.97 -20.53 -8.45
CA ASN A 190 3.45 -21.72 -9.15
C ASN A 190 1.94 -21.99 -8.96
N THR A 191 1.14 -21.02 -8.53
CA THR A 191 -0.30 -21.19 -8.40
C THR A 191 -1.00 -21.02 -9.76
N SER A 192 -2.05 -21.81 -9.99
CA SER A 192 -2.90 -21.66 -11.18
C SER A 192 -3.95 -20.57 -10.92
N THR A 193 -3.85 -19.46 -11.64
CA THR A 193 -4.79 -18.33 -11.55
C THR A 193 -5.37 -17.99 -12.91
N THR A 194 -6.44 -17.19 -12.91
CA THR A 194 -7.04 -16.65 -14.14
C THR A 194 -7.08 -15.13 -14.05
N PHE A 195 -6.47 -14.48 -15.04
CA PHE A 195 -6.58 -13.04 -15.25
C PHE A 195 -7.37 -12.80 -16.55
N ASN A 196 -8.61 -12.32 -16.39
CA ASN A 196 -9.53 -11.94 -17.47
C ASN A 196 -9.55 -10.41 -17.67
N GLY A 197 -8.53 -9.72 -17.18
CA GLY A 197 -8.40 -8.27 -17.28
C GLY A 197 -7.68 -7.81 -18.53
N THR A 198 -7.39 -6.52 -18.58
CA THR A 198 -6.62 -5.90 -19.68
C THR A 198 -5.22 -5.57 -19.21
N ALA A 199 -4.20 -5.99 -19.95
CA ALA A 199 -2.86 -5.44 -19.83
C ALA A 199 -2.62 -4.43 -20.96
N SER A 200 -2.11 -3.25 -20.63
CA SER A 200 -1.95 -2.13 -21.57
C SER A 200 -0.57 -1.47 -21.41
N GLY A 201 -0.11 -0.78 -22.46
CA GLY A 201 1.23 -0.19 -22.54
C GLY A 201 2.10 -0.87 -23.60
N SER A 202 3.30 -0.33 -23.84
CA SER A 202 4.30 -0.91 -24.74
C SER A 202 5.20 -1.96 -24.07
N GLY A 203 5.04 -2.15 -22.76
CA GLY A 203 5.72 -3.15 -21.94
C GLY A 203 5.28 -4.60 -22.22
N GLY A 204 5.75 -5.53 -21.38
CA GLY A 204 5.54 -6.96 -21.57
C GLY A 204 4.95 -7.68 -20.35
N LEU A 205 4.31 -8.82 -20.61
CA LEU A 205 3.94 -9.80 -19.60
C LEU A 205 4.81 -11.05 -19.78
N THR A 206 5.45 -11.49 -18.69
CA THR A 206 6.20 -12.74 -18.64
C THR A 206 5.52 -13.67 -17.65
N LYS A 207 5.14 -14.87 -18.09
CA LYS A 207 4.71 -15.95 -17.19
C LYS A 207 5.91 -16.82 -16.85
N VAL A 208 6.11 -17.12 -15.56
CA VAL A 208 7.10 -18.07 -15.08
C VAL A 208 6.43 -19.22 -14.33
N GLY A 209 6.98 -20.44 -14.46
CA GLY A 209 6.37 -21.69 -13.97
C GLY A 209 5.06 -22.04 -14.67
#